data_AF-A0A2A4IDS6-F1
#
_entry.id   AF-A0A2A4IDS6-F1
#
_cell.length_a   1.000
_cell.length_b   1.000
_cell.length_c   1.000
_cell.angle_alpha   90.00
_cell.angle_beta   90.00
_cell.angle_gamma   90.00
#
_symmetry.space_group_name_H-M   'P 1'
#
loop_
_entity.id
_entity.type
_entity.pdbx_description
1 polymer ?
#
loop_
_entity_poly.entity_id
_entity_poly.type
_entity_poly.pdbx_seq_one_letter_code
_entity_poly.pdbx_strand_id
1 'polypeptide(L)'
;MARGRADPARGAMGRLDRERPIARAVGCVLVTMSAGAAMVLVAEARVDTADARAQRGLSPAGAASGPSLLHPPRAIFAEALATARAAQRERDAQEHRDLLDDADRRATMAASARPAWGEAWALAAWVRGLRDGSDSAAARDALSASYRATPFLRHAGAWRVERAFATFDLLNAQVRARAVREAVWLMRIDPDLVAPVMASARGSSAYRPVLLEWRRDRAAP
;
A
#
# COMPACT_ATOMS: atom_id res chain seq x y z
N MET A 1 -25.99 57.37 60.81
CA MET A 1 -24.77 57.90 60.17
C MET A 1 -23.65 56.93 60.50
N ALA A 2 -22.87 56.28 59.63
CA ALA A 2 -22.62 56.41 58.20
C ALA A 2 -22.50 55.00 57.58
N ARG A 3 -22.95 54.87 56.31
CA ARG A 3 -22.94 53.63 55.52
C ARG A 3 -21.56 53.43 54.89
N GLY A 4 -20.88 52.34 55.22
CA GLY A 4 -19.70 51.85 54.50
C GLY A 4 -20.12 50.85 53.41
N ARG A 5 -20.10 51.30 52.16
CA ARG A 5 -20.46 50.54 50.95
C ARG A 5 -19.29 49.62 50.59
N ALA A 6 -19.45 48.31 50.74
CA ALA A 6 -18.51 47.33 50.21
C ALA A 6 -18.74 47.19 48.70
N ASP A 7 -17.68 47.41 47.93
CA ASP A 7 -17.66 47.45 46.47
C ASP A 7 -17.32 46.04 45.90
N PRO A 8 -18.23 45.34 45.21
CA PRO A 8 -17.97 44.02 44.66
C PRO A 8 -17.53 44.14 43.19
N ALA A 9 -16.35 44.72 42.93
CA ALA A 9 -15.87 44.95 41.56
C ALA A 9 -14.39 44.59 41.36
N ARG A 10 -13.85 43.56 42.03
CA ARG A 10 -12.45 43.14 41.87
C ARG A 10 -12.20 41.64 41.66
N GLY A 11 -13.22 40.87 41.28
CA GLY A 11 -13.10 39.41 41.14
C GLY A 11 -13.10 38.83 39.71
N ALA A 12 -13.47 39.59 38.68
CA ALA A 12 -13.90 39.00 37.40
C ALA A 12 -13.05 39.36 36.17
N MET A 13 -11.86 39.94 36.33
CA MET A 13 -11.07 40.47 35.19
C MET A 13 -9.66 39.87 35.07
N GLY A 14 -9.51 38.58 35.40
CA GLY A 14 -8.24 37.86 35.26
C GLY A 14 -8.32 36.49 34.57
N ARG A 15 -9.53 36.02 34.20
CA ARG A 15 -9.72 34.65 33.68
C ARG A 15 -9.99 34.56 32.18
N LEU A 16 -10.30 35.66 31.50
CA LEU A 16 -10.70 35.64 30.09
C LEU A 16 -9.57 35.93 29.08
N ASP A 17 -8.39 36.36 29.53
CA ASP A 17 -7.28 36.69 28.61
C ASP A 17 -6.27 35.55 28.39
N ARG A 18 -6.32 34.47 29.18
CA ARG A 18 -5.43 33.29 28.99
C ARG A 18 -5.95 32.26 28.00
N GLU A 19 -7.22 32.29 27.61
CA GLU A 19 -7.82 31.26 26.74
C GLU A 19 -7.73 31.60 25.24
N ARG A 20 -7.54 32.89 24.90
CA ARG A 20 -7.40 33.37 23.51
C ARG A 20 -6.15 32.88 22.76
N PRO A 21 -4.95 32.73 23.36
CA PRO A 21 -3.78 32.25 22.62
C PRO A 21 -3.81 30.75 22.32
N ILE A 22 -4.42 29.93 23.18
CA ILE A 22 -4.50 28.47 22.99
C ILE A 22 -5.48 28.12 21.86
N ALA A 23 -6.64 28.77 21.80
CA ALA A 23 -7.61 28.57 20.72
C ALA A 23 -7.03 28.97 19.33
N ARG A 24 -6.19 30.00 19.26
CA ARG A 24 -5.51 30.41 18.02
C ARG A 24 -4.38 29.45 17.63
N ALA A 25 -3.61 28.93 18.58
CA ALA A 25 -2.57 27.94 18.31
C ALA A 25 -3.16 26.60 17.82
N VAL A 26 -4.24 26.12 18.44
CA VAL A 26 -4.95 24.90 18.00
C VAL A 26 -5.59 25.09 16.63
N GLY A 27 -6.18 26.27 16.36
CA GLY A 27 -6.72 26.61 15.04
C GLY A 27 -5.66 26.62 13.93
N CYS A 28 -4.47 27.18 14.18
CA CYS A 28 -3.37 27.18 13.20
C CYS A 28 -2.80 25.78 12.93
N VAL A 29 -2.72 24.91 13.94
CA VAL A 29 -2.28 23.51 13.76
C VAL A 29 -3.32 22.72 12.95
N LEU A 30 -4.62 22.90 13.21
CA LEU A 30 -5.67 22.24 12.44
C LEU A 30 -5.70 22.71 10.97
N VAL A 31 -5.57 24.03 10.72
CA VAL A 31 -5.55 24.58 9.35
C VAL A 31 -4.31 24.12 8.56
N THR A 32 -3.14 24.03 9.20
CA THR A 32 -1.92 23.52 8.53
C THR A 32 -1.99 22.01 8.25
N MET A 33 -2.54 21.20 9.16
CA MET A 33 -2.77 19.77 8.88
C MET A 33 -3.81 19.56 7.77
N SER A 34 -4.86 20.39 7.72
CA SER A 34 -5.90 20.34 6.69
C SER A 34 -5.36 20.74 5.32
N ALA A 35 -4.52 21.78 5.26
CA ALA A 35 -3.86 22.23 4.04
C ALA A 35 -2.84 21.21 3.53
N GLY A 36 -2.08 20.57 4.44
CA GLY A 36 -1.18 19.46 4.09
C GLY A 36 -1.93 18.25 3.54
N ALA A 37 -3.05 17.86 4.17
CA ALA A 37 -3.89 16.76 3.69
C ALA A 37 -4.51 17.07 2.32
N ALA A 38 -4.98 18.30 2.10
CA ALA A 38 -5.52 18.74 0.81
C ALA A 38 -4.45 18.73 -0.30
N MET A 39 -3.23 19.18 0.00
CA MET A 39 -2.12 19.11 -0.96
C MET A 39 -1.71 17.67 -1.28
N VAL A 40 -1.69 16.78 -0.28
CA VAL A 40 -1.45 15.34 -0.50
C VAL A 40 -2.54 14.72 -1.36
N LEU A 41 -3.82 15.05 -1.12
CA LEU A 41 -4.94 14.53 -1.92
C LEU A 41 -4.91 15.03 -3.37
N VAL A 42 -4.58 16.30 -3.61
CA VAL A 42 -4.43 16.85 -4.97
C VAL A 42 -3.21 16.25 -5.69
N ALA A 43 -2.12 16.01 -4.97
CA ALA A 43 -0.96 15.32 -5.51
C ALA A 43 -1.30 13.86 -5.88
N GLU A 44 -2.02 13.15 -5.02
CA GLU A 44 -2.48 11.77 -5.26
C GLU A 44 -3.40 11.69 -6.49
N ALA A 45 -4.29 12.67 -6.71
CA ALA A 45 -5.17 12.73 -7.88
C ALA A 45 -4.41 13.02 -9.19
N ARG A 46 -3.34 13.83 -9.13
CA ARG A 46 -2.47 14.06 -10.29
C ARG A 46 -1.66 12.82 -10.64
N VAL A 47 -1.22 12.06 -9.64
CA VAL A 47 -0.52 10.78 -9.83
C VAL A 47 -1.42 9.72 -10.45
N ASP A 48 -2.73 9.68 -10.18
CA ASP A 48 -3.65 8.73 -10.86
C ASP A 48 -3.60 8.87 -12.40
N THR A 49 -3.45 10.10 -12.91
CA THR A 49 -3.31 10.33 -14.36
C THR A 49 -1.91 10.00 -14.90
N ALA A 50 -0.88 10.05 -14.05
CA ALA A 50 0.49 9.69 -14.40
C ALA A 50 0.71 8.17 -14.35
N ASP A 51 0.13 7.49 -13.36
CA ASP A 51 0.12 6.02 -13.22
C ASP A 51 -0.53 5.36 -14.45
N ALA A 52 -1.61 5.94 -14.97
CA ALA A 52 -2.22 5.48 -16.22
C ALA A 52 -1.29 5.58 -17.44
N ARG A 53 -0.25 6.42 -17.41
CA ARG A 53 0.77 6.57 -18.47
C ARG A 53 2.00 5.69 -18.21
N ALA A 54 2.44 5.58 -16.95
CA ALA A 54 3.53 4.69 -16.55
C ALA A 54 3.16 3.20 -16.75
N GLN A 55 1.89 2.83 -16.54
CA GLN A 55 1.35 1.51 -16.89
C GLN A 55 1.40 1.23 -18.40
N ARG A 56 1.39 2.27 -19.25
CA ARG A 56 1.56 2.18 -20.71
C ARG A 56 3.02 2.19 -21.17
N GLY A 57 3.99 2.10 -20.25
CA GLY A 57 5.42 2.02 -20.58
C GLY A 57 6.03 3.34 -21.07
N LEU A 58 5.33 4.46 -20.93
CA LEU A 58 5.80 5.79 -21.28
C LEU A 58 6.29 6.50 -20.02
N SER A 59 7.49 6.18 -19.54
CA SER A 59 8.18 6.98 -18.51
C SER A 59 9.43 7.63 -19.13
N PRO A 60 9.63 8.95 -18.95
CA PRO A 60 10.88 9.59 -19.33
C PRO A 60 12.00 9.10 -18.42
N ALA A 61 13.09 8.64 -19.03
CA ALA A 61 14.35 8.39 -18.35
C ALA A 61 14.90 9.72 -17.85
N GLY A 62 15.01 9.91 -16.54
CA GLY A 62 15.72 11.06 -15.98
C GLY A 62 15.12 11.58 -14.69
N ALA A 63 15.62 11.05 -13.57
CA ALA A 63 16.12 11.79 -12.41
C ALA A 63 16.12 10.84 -11.21
N ALA A 64 17.27 10.24 -10.93
CA ALA A 64 17.54 9.55 -9.70
C ALA A 64 17.62 10.58 -8.56
N SER A 65 16.47 11.06 -8.09
CA SER A 65 16.37 11.73 -6.80
C SER A 65 16.19 10.65 -5.73
N GLY A 66 17.01 10.71 -4.68
CA GLY A 66 16.86 9.83 -3.53
C GLY A 66 15.45 9.95 -2.92
N PRO A 67 14.93 8.90 -2.29
CA PRO A 67 13.57 8.93 -1.76
C PRO A 67 13.42 10.01 -0.68
N SER A 68 12.58 11.01 -0.96
CA SER A 68 12.27 12.10 -0.04
C SER A 68 10.92 11.86 0.63
N LEU A 69 10.84 12.10 1.94
CA LEU A 69 9.58 12.05 2.71
C LEU A 69 8.52 13.06 2.22
N LEU A 70 8.92 14.02 1.38
CA LEU A 70 8.03 14.99 0.76
C LEU A 70 7.35 14.46 -0.52
N HIS A 71 7.78 13.30 -1.04
CA HIS A 71 7.10 12.68 -2.19
C HIS A 71 5.80 11.99 -1.75
N PRO A 72 4.68 12.18 -2.48
CA PRO A 72 3.46 11.43 -2.24
C PRO A 72 3.75 9.91 -2.26
N PRO A 73 3.17 9.11 -1.36
CA PRO A 73 3.40 7.66 -1.32
C PRO A 73 3.18 6.97 -2.66
N ARG A 74 2.20 7.44 -3.46
CA ARG A 74 1.99 6.93 -4.83
C ARG A 74 3.12 7.22 -5.80
N ALA A 75 3.77 8.38 -5.71
CA ALA A 75 4.94 8.67 -6.54
C ALA A 75 6.09 7.72 -6.19
N ILE A 76 6.34 7.50 -4.89
CA ILE A 76 7.36 6.54 -4.42
C ILE A 76 7.05 5.11 -4.90
N PHE A 77 5.78 4.70 -4.89
CA PHE A 77 5.35 3.42 -5.43
C PHE A 77 5.62 3.30 -6.94
N ALA A 78 5.27 4.32 -7.72
CA ALA A 78 5.48 4.34 -9.16
C ALA A 78 6.97 4.28 -9.51
N GLU A 79 7.80 5.04 -8.78
CA GLU A 79 9.26 4.99 -8.89
C GLU A 79 9.81 3.60 -8.54
N ALA A 80 9.39 3.01 -7.42
CA ALA A 80 9.81 1.66 -7.03
C ALA A 80 9.51 0.62 -8.13
N LEU A 81 8.31 0.69 -8.71
CA LEU A 81 7.91 -0.18 -9.81
C LEU A 81 8.76 0.06 -11.07
N ALA A 82 9.03 1.32 -11.41
CA ALA A 82 9.87 1.67 -12.55
C ALA A 82 11.32 1.20 -12.37
N THR A 83 11.91 1.42 -11.20
CA THR A 83 13.26 0.98 -10.83
C THR A 83 13.38 -0.54 -10.88
N ALA A 84 12.42 -1.27 -10.30
CA ALA A 84 12.42 -2.73 -10.34
C ALA A 84 12.30 -3.28 -11.77
N ARG A 85 11.49 -2.64 -12.64
CA ARG A 85 11.42 -3.00 -14.06
C ARG A 85 12.70 -2.67 -14.83
N ALA A 86 13.40 -1.60 -14.44
CA ALA A 86 14.71 -1.29 -15.00
C ALA A 86 15.73 -2.37 -14.62
N ALA A 87 15.74 -2.80 -13.35
CA ALA A 87 16.61 -3.87 -12.86
C ALA A 87 16.45 -5.17 -13.68
N GLN A 88 15.23 -5.55 -14.05
CA GLN A 88 14.98 -6.76 -14.87
C GLN A 88 15.59 -6.70 -16.28
N ARG A 89 15.91 -5.52 -16.79
CA ARG A 89 16.51 -5.33 -18.11
C ARG A 89 18.03 -5.09 -18.02
N GLU A 90 18.52 -4.84 -16.82
CA GLU A 90 19.93 -4.58 -16.56
C GLU A 90 20.74 -5.87 -16.71
N ARG A 91 21.88 -5.77 -17.38
CA ARG A 91 22.80 -6.88 -17.65
C ARG A 91 23.98 -6.85 -16.69
N ASP A 92 24.39 -5.67 -16.22
CA ASP A 92 25.42 -5.58 -15.21
C ASP A 92 24.92 -6.10 -13.87
N ALA A 93 25.65 -7.05 -13.29
CA ALA A 93 25.20 -7.74 -12.07
C ALA A 93 25.23 -6.82 -10.84
N GLN A 94 26.12 -5.83 -10.80
CA GLN A 94 26.21 -4.89 -9.69
C GLN A 94 25.09 -3.85 -9.79
N GLU A 95 24.92 -3.24 -10.96
CA GLU A 95 23.84 -2.27 -11.20
C GLU A 95 22.45 -2.91 -11.02
N HIS A 96 22.28 -4.16 -11.47
CA HIS A 96 21.06 -4.94 -11.20
C HIS A 96 20.76 -5.04 -9.70
N ARG A 97 21.76 -5.38 -8.87
CA ARG A 97 21.59 -5.45 -7.40
C ARG A 97 21.27 -4.10 -6.80
N ASP A 98 21.99 -3.06 -7.21
CA ASP A 98 21.81 -1.70 -6.69
C ASP A 98 20.41 -1.17 -7.01
N LEU A 99 19.90 -1.43 -8.21
CA LEU A 99 18.53 -1.09 -8.61
C LEU A 99 17.49 -1.86 -7.79
N LEU A 100 17.69 -3.14 -7.50
CA LEU A 100 16.77 -3.92 -6.68
C LEU A 100 16.76 -3.47 -5.21
N ASP A 101 17.93 -3.13 -4.65
CA ASP A 101 18.01 -2.54 -3.31
C ASP A 101 17.31 -1.19 -3.23
N ASP A 102 17.47 -0.36 -4.27
CA ASP A 102 16.80 0.93 -4.34
C ASP A 102 15.29 0.80 -4.51
N ALA A 103 14.83 -0.16 -5.31
CA ALA A 103 13.42 -0.49 -5.44
C ALA A 103 12.83 -1.03 -4.12
N ASP A 104 13.54 -1.88 -3.37
CA ASP A 104 13.06 -2.44 -2.10
C ASP A 104 12.92 -1.36 -1.03
N ARG A 105 13.91 -0.44 -0.96
CA ARG A 105 13.82 0.75 -0.09
C ARG A 105 12.59 1.58 -0.41
N ARG A 106 12.36 1.94 -1.67
CA ARG A 106 11.19 2.74 -2.08
C ARG A 106 9.87 2.00 -1.84
N ALA A 107 9.79 0.72 -2.20
CA ALA A 107 8.58 -0.08 -1.97
C ALA A 107 8.24 -0.18 -0.48
N THR A 108 9.25 -0.39 0.37
CA THR A 108 9.10 -0.41 1.84
C THR A 108 8.64 0.95 2.37
N MET A 109 9.19 2.05 1.86
CA MET A 109 8.75 3.41 2.22
C MET A 109 7.30 3.67 1.83
N ALA A 110 6.90 3.33 0.60
CA ALA A 110 5.51 3.49 0.14
C ALA A 110 4.53 2.67 0.98
N ALA A 111 4.88 1.41 1.29
CA ALA A 111 4.07 0.53 2.12
C ALA A 111 3.97 1.03 3.58
N SER A 112 5.06 1.56 4.13
CA SER A 112 5.10 2.09 5.50
C SER A 112 4.34 3.40 5.63
N ALA A 113 4.35 4.25 4.59
CA ALA A 113 3.59 5.48 4.57
C ALA A 113 2.07 5.25 4.52
N ARG A 114 1.62 4.13 3.95
CA ARG A 114 0.21 3.72 3.92
C ARG A 114 0.06 2.23 4.27
N PRO A 115 0.06 1.85 5.56
CA PRO A 115 0.09 0.44 5.96
C PRO A 115 -1.11 -0.39 5.48
N ALA A 116 -2.26 0.23 5.25
CA ALA A 116 -3.48 -0.41 4.73
C ALA A 116 -3.50 -0.55 3.18
N TRP A 117 -2.45 -0.12 2.49
CA TRP A 117 -2.36 -0.17 1.03
C TRP A 117 -1.75 -1.50 0.57
N GLY A 118 -2.61 -2.48 0.27
CA GLY A 118 -2.20 -3.84 -0.09
C GLY A 118 -1.34 -3.93 -1.34
N GLU A 119 -1.54 -3.07 -2.35
CA GLU A 119 -0.71 -3.02 -3.55
C GLU A 119 0.74 -2.64 -3.23
N ALA A 120 1.00 -1.72 -2.31
CA ALA A 120 2.36 -1.35 -1.94
C ALA A 120 3.11 -2.53 -1.30
N TRP A 121 2.43 -3.30 -0.45
CA TRP A 121 2.98 -4.55 0.08
C TRP A 121 3.17 -5.63 -0.98
N ALA A 122 2.28 -5.71 -1.98
CA ALA A 122 2.44 -6.63 -3.11
C ALA A 122 3.67 -6.25 -3.95
N LEU A 123 3.90 -4.96 -4.18
CA LEU A 123 5.11 -4.47 -4.85
C LEU A 123 6.37 -4.81 -4.05
N ALA A 124 6.38 -4.57 -2.74
CA ALA A 124 7.51 -4.95 -1.89
C ALA A 124 7.78 -6.47 -1.95
N ALA A 125 6.74 -7.30 -1.96
CA ALA A 125 6.87 -8.74 -2.12
C ALA A 125 7.49 -9.13 -3.47
N TRP A 126 7.07 -8.48 -4.55
CA TRP A 126 7.61 -8.71 -5.88
C TRP A 126 9.09 -8.35 -5.96
N VAL A 127 9.47 -7.15 -5.48
CA VAL A 127 10.86 -6.67 -5.51
C VAL A 127 11.77 -7.58 -4.68
N ARG A 128 11.37 -7.96 -3.47
CA ARG A 128 12.14 -8.89 -2.64
C ARG A 128 12.25 -10.28 -3.26
N GLY A 129 11.22 -10.70 -3.99
CA GLY A 129 11.27 -11.95 -4.76
C GLY A 129 12.26 -11.90 -5.91
N LEU A 130 12.45 -10.74 -6.55
CA LEU A 130 13.48 -10.53 -7.56
C LEU A 130 14.89 -10.50 -6.94
N ARG A 131 15.05 -9.87 -5.77
CA ARG A 131 16.34 -9.69 -5.11
C ARG A 131 16.85 -10.96 -4.42
N ASP A 132 16.02 -11.51 -3.54
CA ASP A 132 16.44 -12.54 -2.58
C ASP A 132 15.96 -13.94 -3.01
N GLY A 133 15.36 -14.03 -4.19
CA GLY A 133 14.65 -15.20 -4.65
C GLY A 133 13.21 -15.23 -4.16
N SER A 134 12.37 -15.86 -4.97
CA SER A 134 10.93 -15.74 -4.81
C SER A 134 10.44 -16.32 -3.47
N ASP A 135 11.05 -17.39 -2.99
CA ASP A 135 10.62 -18.12 -1.77
C ASP A 135 11.23 -17.56 -0.47
N SER A 136 12.00 -16.48 -0.58
CA SER A 136 12.60 -15.79 0.56
C SER A 136 11.56 -15.43 1.62
N ALA A 137 11.96 -15.49 2.89
CA ALA A 137 11.09 -15.11 4.00
C ALA A 137 10.60 -13.67 3.86
N ALA A 138 11.48 -12.75 3.44
CA ALA A 138 11.16 -11.34 3.26
C ALA A 138 10.08 -11.09 2.19
N ALA A 139 10.09 -11.85 1.08
CA ALA A 139 9.05 -11.78 0.05
C ALA A 139 7.72 -12.37 0.56
N ARG A 140 7.77 -13.50 1.28
CA ARG A 140 6.57 -14.14 1.87
C ARG A 140 5.93 -13.28 2.96
N ASP A 141 6.72 -12.58 3.76
CA ASP A 141 6.22 -11.68 4.81
C ASP A 141 5.53 -10.45 4.20
N ALA A 142 6.11 -9.86 3.15
CA ALA A 142 5.49 -8.77 2.40
C ALA A 142 4.20 -9.23 1.70
N LEU A 143 4.17 -10.42 1.10
CA LEU A 143 2.97 -11.00 0.51
C LEU A 143 1.86 -11.19 1.57
N SER A 144 2.24 -11.71 2.73
CA SER A 144 1.33 -11.87 3.87
C SER A 144 0.82 -10.52 4.38
N ALA A 145 1.67 -9.48 4.38
CA ALA A 145 1.26 -8.11 4.70
C ALA A 145 0.26 -7.56 3.68
N SER A 146 0.43 -7.84 2.38
CA SER A 146 -0.52 -7.46 1.34
C SER A 146 -1.91 -8.05 1.59
N TYR A 147 -1.98 -9.35 1.91
CA TYR A 147 -3.25 -10.01 2.28
C TYR A 147 -3.85 -9.51 3.59
N ARG A 148 -3.04 -8.95 4.50
CA ARG A 148 -3.53 -8.32 5.74
C ARG A 148 -4.09 -6.93 5.50
N ALA A 149 -3.41 -6.14 4.67
CA ALA A 149 -3.78 -4.78 4.35
C ALA A 149 -5.05 -4.71 3.49
N THR A 150 -5.14 -5.54 2.44
CA THR A 150 -6.28 -5.50 1.51
C THR A 150 -6.68 -6.91 1.08
N PRO A 151 -7.90 -7.38 1.44
CA PRO A 151 -8.34 -8.74 1.13
C PRO A 151 -8.42 -9.05 -0.36
N PHE A 152 -8.63 -8.04 -1.20
CA PHE A 152 -8.78 -8.19 -2.65
C PHE A 152 -8.05 -7.06 -3.40
N LEU A 153 -7.28 -7.41 -4.44
CA LEU A 153 -6.63 -6.43 -5.33
C LEU A 153 -7.09 -6.60 -6.78
N ARG A 154 -7.62 -5.53 -7.39
CA ARG A 154 -8.12 -5.60 -8.78
C ARG A 154 -7.00 -5.74 -9.80
N HIS A 155 -5.95 -4.94 -9.67
CA HIS A 155 -4.89 -4.84 -10.68
C HIS A 155 -3.71 -5.79 -10.41
N ALA A 156 -3.47 -6.11 -9.14
CA ALA A 156 -2.38 -6.99 -8.72
C ALA A 156 -2.86 -8.37 -8.25
N GLY A 157 -4.17 -8.64 -8.24
CA GLY A 157 -4.74 -9.86 -7.67
C GLY A 157 -4.26 -11.13 -8.36
N ALA A 158 -4.20 -11.14 -9.70
CA ALA A 158 -3.74 -12.31 -10.46
C ALA A 158 -2.31 -12.70 -10.08
N TRP A 159 -1.38 -11.73 -10.12
CA TRP A 159 0.00 -11.92 -9.69
C TRP A 159 0.07 -12.36 -8.22
N ARG A 160 -0.72 -11.74 -7.36
CA ARG A 160 -0.73 -12.02 -5.91
C ARG A 160 -1.17 -13.45 -5.62
N VAL A 161 -2.21 -13.93 -6.30
CA VAL A 161 -2.72 -15.30 -6.21
C VAL A 161 -1.71 -16.30 -6.76
N GLU A 162 -1.14 -16.04 -7.93
CA GLU A 162 -0.11 -16.90 -8.53
C GLU A 162 1.08 -17.06 -7.58
N ARG A 163 1.56 -15.95 -7.02
CA ARG A 163 2.66 -15.95 -6.05
C ARG A 163 2.30 -16.69 -4.76
N ALA A 164 1.06 -16.52 -4.28
CA ALA A 164 0.58 -17.22 -3.10
C ALA A 164 0.49 -18.74 -3.32
N PHE A 165 0.12 -19.19 -4.52
CA PHE A 165 0.05 -20.61 -4.86
C PHE A 165 1.45 -21.23 -5.01
N ALA A 166 2.39 -20.50 -5.60
CA ALA A 166 3.78 -20.95 -5.71
C ALA A 166 4.45 -21.21 -4.34
N THR A 167 4.02 -20.50 -3.29
CA THR A 167 4.55 -20.62 -1.92
C THR A 167 3.54 -21.13 -0.91
N PHE A 168 2.45 -21.77 -1.37
CA PHE A 168 1.26 -22.00 -0.55
C PHE A 168 1.56 -22.72 0.77
N ASP A 169 2.42 -23.74 0.72
CA ASP A 169 2.81 -24.53 1.89
C ASP A 169 3.68 -23.79 2.90
N LEU A 170 4.24 -22.65 2.51
CA LEU A 170 5.06 -21.78 3.35
C LEU A 170 4.25 -20.61 3.96
N LEU A 171 2.98 -20.45 3.56
CA LEU A 171 2.09 -19.42 4.09
C LEU A 171 1.33 -19.94 5.30
N ASN A 172 0.93 -19.04 6.21
CA ASN A 172 0.06 -19.40 7.32
C ASN A 172 -1.38 -19.68 6.84
N ALA A 173 -2.17 -20.38 7.66
CA ALA A 173 -3.53 -20.80 7.31
C ALA A 173 -4.47 -19.63 6.95
N GLN A 174 -4.32 -18.47 7.60
CA GLN A 174 -5.15 -17.31 7.33
C GLN A 174 -4.86 -16.72 5.94
N VAL A 175 -3.58 -16.60 5.57
CA VAL A 175 -3.16 -16.10 4.25
C VAL A 175 -3.56 -17.09 3.16
N ARG A 176 -3.38 -18.40 3.37
CA ARG A 176 -3.87 -19.44 2.45
C ARG A 176 -5.37 -19.30 2.16
N ALA A 177 -6.18 -19.15 3.21
CA ALA A 177 -7.63 -18.99 3.06
C ALA A 177 -8.00 -17.70 2.31
N ARG A 178 -7.24 -16.61 2.50
CA ARG A 178 -7.45 -15.34 1.77
C ARG A 178 -7.06 -15.46 0.29
N ALA A 179 -5.94 -16.11 -0.02
CA ALA A 179 -5.52 -16.35 -1.39
C ALA A 179 -6.54 -17.18 -2.17
N VAL A 180 -7.08 -18.24 -1.55
CA VAL A 180 -8.15 -19.06 -2.15
C VAL A 180 -9.41 -18.23 -2.44
N ARG A 181 -9.86 -17.40 -1.49
CA ARG A 181 -11.04 -16.55 -1.69
C ARG A 181 -10.81 -15.49 -2.76
N GLU A 182 -9.65 -14.85 -2.78
CA GLU A 182 -9.30 -13.89 -3.83
C GLU A 182 -9.28 -14.54 -5.21
N ALA A 183 -8.70 -15.75 -5.33
CA ALA A 183 -8.68 -16.51 -6.56
C ALA A 183 -10.10 -16.78 -7.10
N VAL A 184 -11.01 -17.24 -6.23
CA VAL A 184 -12.42 -17.46 -6.57
C VAL A 184 -13.10 -16.15 -6.98
N TRP A 185 -12.84 -15.06 -6.27
CA TRP A 185 -13.41 -13.76 -6.60
C TRP A 185 -12.92 -13.22 -7.95
N LEU A 186 -11.64 -13.39 -8.26
CA LEU A 186 -11.06 -13.05 -9.57
C LEU A 186 -11.72 -13.85 -10.70
N MET A 187 -11.83 -15.18 -10.54
CA MET A 187 -12.47 -16.06 -11.52
C MET A 187 -13.95 -15.72 -11.75
N ARG A 188 -14.62 -15.18 -10.73
CA ARG A 188 -16.02 -14.76 -10.82
C ARG A 188 -16.20 -13.45 -11.60
N ILE A 189 -15.29 -12.49 -11.39
CA ILE A 189 -15.37 -11.18 -12.04
C ILE A 189 -14.82 -11.20 -13.45
N ASP A 190 -13.81 -12.01 -13.69
CA ASP A 190 -13.15 -12.16 -14.98
C ASP A 190 -13.09 -13.66 -15.35
N PRO A 191 -14.06 -14.16 -16.12
CA PRO A 191 -14.11 -15.57 -16.53
C PRO A 191 -12.87 -16.03 -17.30
N ASP A 192 -12.14 -15.12 -17.96
CA ASP A 192 -10.90 -15.45 -18.68
C ASP A 192 -9.78 -15.86 -17.71
N LEU A 193 -9.88 -15.46 -16.43
CA LEU A 193 -8.94 -15.87 -15.38
C LEU A 193 -9.19 -17.28 -14.84
N VAL A 194 -10.30 -17.95 -15.17
CA VAL A 194 -10.60 -19.31 -14.67
C VAL A 194 -9.51 -20.30 -15.04
N ALA A 195 -9.16 -20.37 -16.32
CA ALA A 195 -8.13 -21.30 -16.81
C ALA A 195 -6.73 -21.04 -16.20
N PRO A 196 -6.18 -19.82 -16.23
CA PRO A 196 -4.85 -19.56 -15.66
C PRO A 196 -4.81 -19.71 -14.13
N VAL A 197 -5.84 -19.30 -13.39
CA VAL A 197 -5.88 -19.48 -11.92
C VAL A 197 -5.94 -20.96 -11.57
N MET A 198 -6.76 -21.76 -12.26
CA MET A 198 -6.82 -23.21 -12.04
C MET A 198 -5.53 -23.92 -12.46
N ALA A 199 -4.86 -23.45 -13.52
CA ALA A 199 -3.55 -23.96 -13.92
C ALA A 199 -2.49 -23.70 -12.84
N SER A 200 -2.41 -22.47 -12.32
CA SER A 200 -1.52 -22.11 -11.21
C SER A 200 -1.83 -22.94 -9.96
N ALA A 201 -3.11 -23.09 -9.60
CA ALA A 201 -3.52 -23.87 -8.45
C ALA A 201 -3.13 -25.35 -8.58
N ARG A 202 -3.29 -25.97 -9.76
CA ARG A 202 -2.96 -27.39 -10.03
C ARG A 202 -1.49 -27.73 -9.74
N GLY A 203 -0.57 -26.78 -9.90
CA GLY A 203 0.84 -26.96 -9.59
C GLY A 203 1.17 -26.89 -8.09
N SER A 204 0.18 -26.72 -7.22
CA SER A 204 0.38 -26.49 -5.78
C SER A 204 -0.62 -27.26 -4.91
N SER A 205 -0.36 -27.31 -3.62
CA SER A 205 -1.31 -27.83 -2.62
C SER A 205 -2.57 -26.95 -2.48
N ALA A 206 -2.64 -25.79 -3.15
CA ALA A 206 -3.83 -24.94 -3.20
C ALA A 206 -4.95 -25.49 -4.09
N TYR A 207 -4.66 -26.46 -4.98
CA TYR A 207 -5.64 -26.96 -5.96
C TYR A 207 -6.96 -27.42 -5.32
N ARG A 208 -6.87 -28.31 -4.33
CA ARG A 208 -8.06 -28.85 -3.66
C ARG A 208 -8.87 -27.76 -2.95
N PRO A 209 -8.27 -26.89 -2.10
CA PRO A 209 -8.96 -25.74 -1.53
C PRO A 209 -9.67 -24.85 -2.56
N VAL A 210 -8.99 -24.49 -3.66
CA VAL A 210 -9.56 -23.64 -4.72
C VAL A 210 -10.74 -24.32 -5.40
N LEU A 211 -10.61 -25.59 -5.76
CA LEU A 211 -11.69 -26.35 -6.41
C LEU A 211 -12.93 -26.45 -5.53
N LEU A 212 -12.74 -26.72 -4.23
CA LEU A 212 -13.85 -26.82 -3.28
C LEU A 212 -14.55 -25.47 -3.11
N GLU A 213 -13.79 -24.38 -2.96
CA GLU A 213 -14.36 -23.04 -2.79
C GLU A 213 -15.07 -22.56 -4.06
N TRP A 214 -14.50 -22.81 -5.24
CA TRP A 214 -15.12 -22.49 -6.52
C TRP A 214 -16.45 -23.21 -6.73
N ARG A 215 -16.52 -24.50 -6.37
CA ARG A 215 -17.77 -25.26 -6.44
C ARG A 215 -18.84 -24.72 -5.50
N ARG A 216 -18.44 -24.29 -4.29
CA ARG A 216 -19.38 -23.66 -3.33
C ARG A 216 -19.91 -22.34 -3.85
N ASP A 217 -19.05 -21.48 -4.37
CA ASP A 217 -19.44 -20.19 -4.94
C ASP A 217 -20.45 -20.36 -6.09
N ARG A 218 -20.24 -21.36 -6.96
CA ARG A 218 -21.18 -21.68 -8.06
C ARG A 218 -22.48 -22.36 -7.64
N ALA A 219 -22.53 -22.93 -6.45
CA ALA A 219 -23.74 -23.56 -5.90
C ALA A 219 -24.57 -22.59 -5.05
N ALA A 220 -24.05 -21.38 -4.78
CA ALA A 220 -24.80 -20.33 -4.11
C ALA A 220 -25.92 -19.83 -5.05
N PRO A 221 -27.17 -19.70 -4.55
CA PRO A 221 -28.31 -19.24 -5.34
C PRO A 221 -28.23 -17.77 -5.74
#